data_AF-A0A1A8DU96-F1
#
_entry.id   AF-A0A1A8DU96-F1
#
_cell.length_a   1.000
_cell.length_b   1.000
_cell.length_c   1.000
_cell.angle_alpha   90.00
_cell.angle_beta   90.00
_cell.angle_gamma   90.00
#
_symmetry.space_group_name_H-M   'P 1'
#
loop_
_entity.id
_entity.type
_entity.pdbx_description
1 polymer ?
#
loop_
_entity_poly.entity_id
_entity_poly.type
_entity_poly.pdbx_seq_one_letter_code
_entity_poly.pdbx_strand_id
1 'polypeptide(L)'
;AQPLARQQLFQFQIDRLNPSWTSSLSLGVIGHSPDRLNFPSTACCLKRSAWLLQRDSVFHNSLKICENFGPNLDTCPEGTVLGLLVDTNSCLHLYVNSMDQGVAAQDIPSPCYPFIDLYGQCEQVTIVTSTVAAVGAEGGETRCQADMEKADMVDGIKESVCWTPPPEANPNKTCEYQALCSRFKDLLTLPDGYFNEDAKCNLCYCESCHKLRGDEAYYKRGEPPRDYALPFGWCRFALRIKSHCEVSNAMKKWHIAYHGTSVGALRRTLDHGQLLPGCSSIFSVSPVKAEGPNSYSEPEENSAPGREVPRVRLSPTMRYSGLEIFAPKVQFRDPRSHRCHQAQVGFQVCVRPGSYKVGPQTLGHSEPLDPRFSNTEIEWITKEQGGTLLYGLLIRIE
;
A
#
# COMPACT_ATOMS: atom_id res chain seq x y z
N ALA A 1 -10.78 18.29 -20.59
CA ALA A 1 -10.33 16.98 -21.11
C ALA A 1 -11.34 16.48 -22.15
N GLN A 2 -10.92 15.69 -23.14
CA GLN A 2 -11.83 15.10 -24.13
C GLN A 2 -12.21 13.65 -23.73
N PRO A 3 -13.46 13.23 -23.94
CA PRO A 3 -13.86 11.84 -23.75
C PRO A 3 -13.18 10.93 -24.78
N LEU A 4 -12.89 9.69 -24.39
CA LEU A 4 -12.44 8.65 -25.32
C LEU A 4 -13.62 8.20 -26.17
N ALA A 5 -13.55 8.42 -27.48
CA ALA A 5 -14.56 7.87 -28.39
C ALA A 5 -14.40 6.35 -28.49
N ARG A 6 -15.53 5.65 -28.70
CA ARG A 6 -15.48 4.20 -28.98
C ARG A 6 -14.69 3.95 -30.27
N GLN A 7 -13.98 2.84 -30.31
CA GLN A 7 -13.08 2.44 -31.40
C GLN A 7 -11.93 3.44 -31.67
N GLN A 8 -11.73 4.43 -30.82
CA GLN A 8 -10.58 5.32 -30.89
C GLN A 8 -9.50 4.81 -29.94
N LEU A 9 -8.30 4.61 -30.47
CA LEU A 9 -7.13 4.24 -29.69
C LEU A 9 -6.48 5.49 -29.11
N PHE A 10 -6.45 5.61 -27.78
CA PHE A 10 -5.69 6.63 -27.07
C PHE A 10 -4.32 6.08 -26.72
N GLN A 11 -3.24 6.71 -27.19
CA GLN A 11 -1.87 6.22 -27.00
C GLN A 11 -0.97 7.24 -26.34
N PHE A 12 0.04 6.74 -25.62
CA PHE A 12 1.15 7.53 -25.10
C PHE A 12 2.42 6.70 -25.04
N GLN A 13 3.57 7.37 -25.09
CA GLN A 13 4.89 6.77 -24.96
C GLN A 13 5.49 7.10 -23.60
N ILE A 14 6.20 6.14 -23.00
CA ILE A 14 7.03 6.36 -21.81
C ILE A 14 8.30 7.09 -22.24
N ASP A 15 8.51 8.33 -21.77
CA ASP A 15 9.67 9.13 -22.17
C ASP A 15 10.82 9.03 -21.18
N ARG A 16 10.50 8.93 -19.88
CA ARG A 16 11.50 8.98 -18.81
C ARG A 16 11.11 8.13 -17.62
N LEU A 17 12.03 7.28 -17.18
CA LEU A 17 11.95 6.47 -15.97
C LEU A 17 13.05 6.89 -14.98
N ASN A 18 12.69 7.02 -13.71
CA ASN A 18 13.62 7.25 -12.61
C ASN A 18 13.75 5.99 -11.74
N PRO A 19 14.89 5.28 -11.83
CA PRO A 19 15.10 4.01 -11.13
C PRO A 19 15.23 4.18 -9.60
N SER A 20 15.26 5.41 -9.08
CA SER A 20 15.23 5.70 -7.64
C SER A 20 13.85 5.46 -7.01
N TRP A 21 12.82 5.29 -7.84
CA TRP A 21 11.45 4.98 -7.46
C TRP A 21 11.09 3.56 -7.84
N THR A 22 9.95 3.09 -7.34
CA THR A 22 9.52 1.70 -7.50
C THR A 22 8.06 1.65 -7.92
N SER A 23 7.64 0.60 -8.63
CA SER A 23 6.47 0.63 -9.54
C SER A 23 6.71 1.59 -10.72
N SER A 24 5.93 1.58 -11.80
CA SER A 24 6.16 2.46 -12.96
C SER A 24 5.04 3.48 -13.17
N LEU A 25 3.90 3.03 -13.67
CA LEU A 25 2.74 3.86 -13.97
C LEU A 25 1.47 2.99 -13.90
N SER A 26 0.34 3.66 -13.72
CA SER A 26 -0.97 3.03 -13.90
C SER A 26 -1.78 3.82 -14.92
N LEU A 27 -2.69 3.16 -15.63
CA LEU A 27 -3.53 3.78 -16.65
C LEU A 27 -4.93 3.19 -16.63
N GLY A 28 -5.90 3.90 -17.18
CA GLY A 28 -7.26 3.37 -17.27
C GLY A 28 -8.29 4.39 -17.72
N VAL A 29 -9.55 4.11 -17.42
CA VAL A 29 -10.69 4.96 -17.80
C VAL A 29 -11.59 5.27 -16.61
N ILE A 30 -12.16 6.47 -16.61
CA ILE A 30 -13.18 6.93 -15.65
C ILE A 30 -14.48 7.25 -16.40
N GLY A 31 -15.63 6.90 -15.81
CA GLY A 31 -16.97 7.14 -16.38
C GLY A 31 -17.55 8.53 -16.13
N HIS A 32 -16.85 9.37 -15.36
CA HIS A 32 -17.26 10.75 -15.09
C HIS A 32 -16.26 11.73 -15.66
N SER A 33 -16.72 12.93 -16.02
CA SER A 33 -15.80 13.99 -16.44
C SER A 33 -14.76 14.27 -15.36
N PRO A 34 -13.47 14.38 -15.71
CA PRO A 34 -12.41 14.71 -14.76
C PRO A 34 -12.64 16.06 -14.08
N ASP A 35 -13.37 16.99 -14.70
CA ASP A 35 -13.72 18.30 -14.10
C ASP A 35 -14.66 18.17 -12.90
N ARG A 36 -15.29 17.00 -12.70
CA ARG A 36 -16.23 16.69 -11.61
C ARG A 36 -15.66 15.72 -10.58
N LEU A 37 -14.40 15.32 -10.72
CA LEU A 37 -13.76 14.35 -9.84
C LEU A 37 -12.73 15.03 -8.94
N ASN A 38 -12.78 14.70 -7.65
CA ASN A 38 -11.70 14.99 -6.72
C ASN A 38 -10.67 13.88 -6.84
N PHE A 39 -9.55 14.15 -7.51
CA PHE A 39 -8.50 13.15 -7.67
C PHE A 39 -7.83 12.86 -6.31
N PRO A 40 -7.83 11.58 -5.86
CA PRO A 40 -7.00 11.18 -4.72
C PRO A 40 -5.52 11.33 -5.08
N SER A 41 -4.63 11.15 -4.10
CA SER A 41 -3.17 11.15 -4.36
C SER A 41 -2.71 10.03 -5.31
N THR A 42 -3.60 9.10 -5.68
CA THR A 42 -3.28 7.80 -6.27
C THR A 42 -4.44 7.28 -7.12
N ALA A 43 -4.26 6.91 -8.39
CA ALA A 43 -5.40 6.49 -9.21
C ALA A 43 -6.10 5.22 -8.69
N CYS A 44 -5.40 4.36 -7.97
CA CYS A 44 -5.97 3.19 -7.30
C CYS A 44 -7.03 3.50 -6.22
N CYS A 45 -7.06 4.72 -5.69
CA CYS A 45 -8.07 5.15 -4.74
C CYS A 45 -9.35 5.68 -5.43
N LEU A 46 -9.43 5.66 -6.76
CA LEU A 46 -10.63 6.04 -7.49
C LEU A 46 -11.71 4.96 -7.31
N LYS A 47 -12.82 5.34 -6.68
CA LYS A 47 -13.93 4.44 -6.30
C LYS A 47 -15.24 4.69 -7.05
N ARG A 48 -15.25 5.61 -8.01
CA ARG A 48 -16.47 6.05 -8.71
C ARG A 48 -16.33 5.84 -10.21
N SER A 49 -16.82 4.69 -10.67
CA SER A 49 -16.83 4.32 -12.09
C SER A 49 -15.43 4.44 -12.70
N ALA A 50 -14.47 3.71 -12.11
CA ALA A 50 -13.06 3.77 -12.50
C ALA A 50 -12.51 2.37 -12.76
N TRP A 51 -11.90 2.18 -13.93
CA TRP A 51 -11.18 0.98 -14.32
C TRP A 51 -9.71 1.32 -14.45
N LEU A 52 -8.86 0.54 -13.79
CA LEU A 52 -7.44 0.79 -13.66
C LEU A 52 -6.66 -0.47 -14.04
N LEU A 53 -5.65 -0.31 -14.88
CA LEU A 53 -4.61 -1.28 -15.13
C LEU A 53 -3.36 -0.84 -14.37
N GLN A 54 -2.82 -1.75 -13.57
CA GLN A 54 -1.61 -1.53 -12.78
C GLN A 54 -0.87 -2.87 -12.70
N ARG A 55 0.42 -2.86 -13.02
CA ARG A 55 1.25 -4.08 -13.19
C ARG A 55 0.66 -5.00 -14.26
N ASP A 56 0.33 -6.22 -13.89
CA ASP A 56 -0.30 -7.26 -14.70
C ASP A 56 -1.78 -7.47 -14.31
N SER A 57 -2.37 -6.53 -13.57
CA SER A 57 -3.67 -6.70 -12.93
C SER A 57 -4.65 -5.59 -13.33
N VAL A 58 -5.95 -5.93 -13.33
CA VAL A 58 -7.05 -4.99 -13.61
C VAL A 58 -7.90 -4.79 -12.37
N PHE A 59 -8.27 -3.53 -12.11
CA PHE A 59 -9.08 -3.11 -10.98
C PHE A 59 -10.30 -2.34 -11.44
N HIS A 60 -11.43 -2.51 -10.75
CA HIS A 60 -12.64 -1.72 -10.91
C HIS A 60 -13.06 -1.16 -9.54
N ASN A 61 -13.13 0.17 -9.41
CA ASN A 61 -13.46 0.88 -8.16
C ASN A 61 -12.60 0.42 -6.96
N SER A 62 -11.28 0.37 -7.14
CA SER A 62 -10.29 -0.13 -6.17
C SER A 62 -10.37 -1.63 -5.84
N LEU A 63 -11.27 -2.40 -6.47
CA LEU A 63 -11.32 -3.85 -6.32
C LEU A 63 -10.60 -4.51 -7.48
N LYS A 64 -9.66 -5.41 -7.17
CA LYS A 64 -8.97 -6.21 -8.18
C LYS A 64 -9.96 -7.21 -8.78
N ILE A 65 -10.10 -7.20 -10.11
CA ILE A 65 -11.04 -8.05 -10.85
C ILE A 65 -10.33 -9.07 -11.76
N CYS A 66 -9.07 -8.83 -12.12
CA CYS A 66 -8.26 -9.73 -12.94
C CYS A 66 -6.78 -9.67 -12.53
N GLU A 67 -6.09 -10.80 -12.57
CA GLU A 67 -4.64 -10.95 -12.35
C GLU A 67 -4.02 -11.64 -13.57
N ASN A 68 -2.73 -11.38 -13.82
CA ASN A 68 -1.99 -11.92 -14.96
C ASN A 68 -2.67 -11.61 -16.31
N PHE A 69 -3.31 -10.44 -16.44
CA PHE A 69 -4.03 -10.02 -17.64
C PHE A 69 -3.09 -9.74 -18.82
N GLY A 70 -1.94 -9.14 -18.56
CA GLY A 70 -1.00 -8.69 -19.59
C GLY A 70 0.42 -8.54 -19.06
N PRO A 71 1.33 -7.95 -19.85
CA PRO A 71 2.71 -7.72 -19.42
C PRO A 71 2.74 -6.83 -18.19
N ASN A 72 3.73 -7.05 -17.33
CA ASN A 72 3.90 -6.23 -16.15
C ASN A 72 4.31 -4.80 -16.55
N LEU A 73 3.38 -3.86 -16.40
CA LEU A 73 3.59 -2.44 -16.70
C LEU A 73 4.73 -1.81 -15.86
N ASP A 74 5.09 -2.39 -14.70
CA ASP A 74 6.23 -1.95 -13.90
C ASP A 74 7.58 -2.23 -14.57
N THR A 75 7.62 -3.14 -15.56
CA THR A 75 8.84 -3.56 -16.27
C THR A 75 8.98 -2.97 -17.68
N CYS A 76 8.01 -2.16 -18.12
CA CYS A 76 8.06 -1.53 -19.44
C CYS A 76 9.21 -0.50 -19.49
N PRO A 77 10.16 -0.62 -20.44
CA PRO A 77 11.26 0.33 -20.58
C PRO A 77 10.80 1.66 -21.19
N GLU A 78 11.64 2.68 -21.08
CA GLU A 78 11.52 3.92 -21.88
C GLU A 78 11.38 3.60 -23.37
N GLY A 79 10.56 4.37 -24.08
CA GLY A 79 10.19 4.14 -25.48
C GLY A 79 9.02 3.17 -25.69
N THR A 80 8.53 2.49 -24.64
CA THR A 80 7.32 1.66 -24.75
C THR A 80 6.09 2.53 -25.04
N VAL A 81 5.29 2.12 -26.03
CA VAL A 81 4.01 2.77 -26.37
C VAL A 81 2.86 1.99 -25.74
N LEU A 82 2.10 2.64 -24.86
CA LEU A 82 0.90 2.08 -24.25
C LEU A 82 -0.35 2.73 -24.82
N GLY A 83 -1.45 1.98 -24.88
CA GLY A 83 -2.72 2.50 -25.38
C GLY A 83 -3.96 1.90 -24.74
N LEU A 84 -5.05 2.66 -24.80
CA LEU A 84 -6.38 2.27 -24.33
C LEU A 84 -7.38 2.44 -25.46
N LEU A 85 -8.24 1.44 -25.65
CA LEU A 85 -9.36 1.48 -26.59
C LEU A 85 -10.60 0.92 -25.92
N VAL A 86 -11.75 1.56 -26.15
CA VAL A 86 -13.05 1.00 -25.78
C VAL A 86 -13.75 0.56 -27.05
N ASP A 87 -14.04 -0.73 -27.17
CA ASP A 87 -14.64 -1.30 -28.37
C ASP A 87 -16.14 -0.98 -28.49
N THR A 88 -16.79 -1.52 -29.53
CA THR A 88 -18.23 -1.34 -29.75
C THR A 88 -19.08 -2.07 -28.70
N ASN A 89 -18.56 -3.14 -28.11
CA ASN A 89 -19.20 -3.95 -27.07
C ASN A 89 -19.01 -3.36 -25.67
N SER A 90 -18.41 -2.17 -25.54
CA SER A 90 -18.09 -1.53 -24.26
C SER A 90 -17.02 -2.30 -23.47
N CYS A 91 -16.10 -2.97 -24.15
CA CYS A 91 -14.94 -3.63 -23.58
C CYS A 91 -13.72 -2.71 -23.62
N LEU A 92 -12.97 -2.63 -22.52
CA LEU A 92 -11.69 -1.93 -22.43
C LEU A 92 -10.57 -2.85 -22.89
N HIS A 93 -9.74 -2.38 -23.82
CA HIS A 93 -8.56 -3.05 -24.32
C HIS A 93 -7.29 -2.29 -23.93
N LEU A 94 -6.22 -3.03 -23.63
CA LEU A 94 -4.87 -2.50 -23.44
C LEU A 94 -4.04 -2.80 -24.69
N TYR A 95 -3.35 -1.79 -25.21
CA TYR A 95 -2.38 -1.95 -26.29
C TYR A 95 -0.98 -1.72 -25.77
N VAL A 96 -0.04 -2.58 -26.16
CA VAL A 96 1.40 -2.43 -25.84
C VAL A 96 2.19 -2.57 -27.15
N ASN A 97 2.92 -1.52 -27.53
CA ASN A 97 3.63 -1.42 -28.81
C ASN A 97 2.74 -1.81 -30.00
N SER A 98 1.53 -1.25 -30.04
CA SER A 98 0.49 -1.50 -31.05
C SER A 98 -0.11 -2.91 -31.08
N MET A 99 0.22 -3.78 -30.12
CA MET A 99 -0.39 -5.10 -29.97
C MET A 99 -1.51 -5.08 -28.91
N ASP A 100 -2.71 -5.51 -29.29
CA ASP A 100 -3.84 -5.69 -28.37
C ASP A 100 -3.54 -6.83 -27.38
N GLN A 101 -3.66 -6.55 -26.09
CA GLN A 101 -3.51 -7.52 -25.00
C GLN A 101 -4.83 -8.20 -24.63
N GLY A 102 -5.93 -7.85 -25.32
CA GLY A 102 -7.26 -8.41 -25.12
C GLY A 102 -8.15 -7.54 -24.22
N VAL A 103 -9.25 -8.13 -23.75
CA VAL A 103 -10.28 -7.43 -22.97
C VAL A 103 -9.90 -7.36 -21.48
N ALA A 104 -9.52 -6.17 -21.02
CA ALA A 104 -9.19 -5.90 -19.62
C ALA A 104 -10.43 -5.84 -18.72
N ALA A 105 -11.52 -5.24 -19.21
CA ALA A 105 -12.78 -5.10 -18.48
C ALA A 105 -13.95 -4.92 -19.44
N GLN A 106 -15.15 -5.25 -18.98
CA GLN A 106 -16.41 -5.09 -19.72
C GLN A 106 -17.27 -3.98 -19.09
N ASP A 107 -18.38 -3.64 -19.77
CA ASP A 107 -19.39 -2.67 -19.31
C ASP A 107 -18.84 -1.25 -19.06
N ILE A 108 -17.92 -0.79 -19.92
CA ILE A 108 -17.37 0.56 -19.84
C ILE A 108 -18.42 1.61 -20.26
N PRO A 109 -18.72 2.60 -19.41
CA PRO A 109 -19.72 3.61 -19.68
C PRO A 109 -19.32 4.54 -20.82
N SER A 110 -20.32 5.14 -21.46
CA SER A 110 -20.14 6.19 -22.48
C SER A 110 -20.88 7.46 -22.05
N PRO A 111 -20.20 8.61 -21.90
CA PRO A 111 -18.78 8.83 -22.18
C PRO A 111 -17.85 8.25 -21.10
N CYS A 112 -16.62 7.92 -21.48
CA CYS A 112 -15.51 7.67 -20.54
C CYS A 112 -14.30 8.56 -20.90
N TYR A 113 -13.38 8.72 -19.95
CA TYR A 113 -12.19 9.55 -20.11
C TYR A 113 -10.95 8.76 -19.72
N PRO A 114 -9.89 8.77 -20.54
CA PRO A 114 -8.65 8.09 -20.20
C PRO A 114 -7.91 8.89 -19.12
N PHE A 115 -7.18 8.19 -18.26
CA PHE A 115 -6.25 8.81 -17.33
C PHE A 115 -4.95 8.01 -17.28
N ILE A 116 -3.89 8.71 -16.89
CA ILE A 116 -2.55 8.15 -16.68
C ILE A 116 -2.08 8.66 -15.31
N ASP A 117 -1.71 7.76 -14.42
CA ASP A 117 -1.09 8.05 -13.12
C ASP A 117 0.42 7.82 -13.25
N LEU A 118 1.17 8.91 -13.39
CA LEU A 118 2.64 8.92 -13.50
C LEU A 118 3.30 8.73 -12.14
N TYR A 119 2.98 7.60 -11.51
CA TYR A 119 3.40 7.34 -10.16
C TYR A 119 4.30 6.10 -10.07
N GLY A 120 5.52 6.34 -9.58
CA GLY A 120 6.58 5.35 -9.51
C GLY A 120 7.78 5.83 -10.30
N GLN A 121 8.35 4.95 -11.09
CA GLN A 121 9.49 5.22 -11.97
C GLN A 121 9.12 6.17 -13.10
N CYS A 122 7.89 6.15 -13.63
CA CYS A 122 7.55 6.96 -14.79
C CYS A 122 7.39 8.45 -14.43
N GLU A 123 8.33 9.29 -14.87
CA GLU A 123 8.31 10.74 -14.62
C GLU A 123 7.63 11.52 -15.74
N GLN A 124 7.72 11.02 -16.97
CA GLN A 124 7.26 11.73 -18.15
C GLN A 124 6.70 10.77 -19.19
N VAL A 125 5.57 11.16 -19.78
CA VAL A 125 4.98 10.52 -20.96
C VAL A 125 4.62 11.56 -22.01
N THR A 126 4.60 11.15 -23.27
CA THR A 126 4.11 11.96 -24.39
C THR A 126 2.89 11.28 -25.00
N ILE A 127 1.76 12.00 -25.08
CA ILE A 127 0.57 11.51 -25.78
C ILE A 127 0.89 11.42 -27.27
N VAL A 128 0.69 10.24 -27.85
CA VAL A 128 0.93 9.98 -29.27
C VAL A 128 -0.37 10.27 -30.02
N THR A 129 -0.39 11.35 -30.79
CA THR A 129 -1.53 11.69 -31.65
C THR A 129 -1.44 10.91 -32.96
N SER A 130 -2.02 9.71 -32.99
CA SER A 130 -2.18 8.91 -34.21
C SER A 130 -3.65 8.78 -34.55
N THR A 131 -4.14 9.58 -35.50
CA THR A 131 -5.48 9.44 -36.08
C THR A 131 -5.46 8.28 -37.09
N VAL A 132 -5.53 7.04 -36.62
CA VAL A 132 -5.69 5.89 -37.51
C VAL A 132 -6.76 4.96 -36.93
N ALA A 133 -7.88 4.85 -37.63
CA ALA A 133 -8.92 3.86 -37.36
C ALA A 133 -8.37 2.47 -37.68
N ALA A 134 -8.41 1.55 -36.71
CA ALA A 134 -7.96 0.18 -36.90
C ALA A 134 -8.95 -0.57 -37.80
N VAL A 135 -8.45 -1.08 -38.93
CA VAL A 135 -9.14 -2.01 -39.84
C VAL A 135 -8.40 -3.34 -39.84
N GLY A 136 -9.16 -4.44 -39.81
CA GLY A 136 -8.70 -5.73 -40.32
C GLY A 136 -9.04 -6.94 -39.45
N ALA A 137 -10.25 -7.46 -39.61
CA ALA A 137 -10.58 -8.86 -39.33
C ALA A 137 -10.23 -9.75 -40.54
N GLU A 138 -10.32 -11.07 -40.33
CA GLU A 138 -10.05 -12.22 -41.22
C GLU A 138 -8.61 -12.75 -41.12
N GLY A 139 -8.32 -14.04 -40.92
CA GLY A 139 -9.10 -15.26 -41.16
C GLY A 139 -8.20 -16.20 -41.97
N GLY A 140 -7.88 -17.41 -41.48
CA GLY A 140 -7.09 -18.37 -42.24
C GLY A 140 -6.51 -19.53 -41.42
N GLU A 141 -7.23 -20.65 -41.44
CA GLU A 141 -6.80 -21.96 -40.92
C GLU A 141 -5.66 -22.57 -41.75
N THR A 142 -4.76 -23.33 -41.11
CA THR A 142 -4.12 -24.50 -41.76
C THR A 142 -3.64 -25.50 -40.72
N ARG A 143 -4.14 -26.73 -40.84
CA ARG A 143 -3.78 -27.94 -40.08
C ARG A 143 -2.40 -28.46 -40.48
N CYS A 144 -1.63 -28.96 -39.51
CA CYS A 144 -0.77 -30.14 -39.66
C CYS A 144 -0.68 -30.92 -38.34
N GLN A 145 -0.57 -32.24 -38.47
CA GLN A 145 -0.88 -33.29 -37.50
C GLN A 145 0.41 -33.99 -37.01
N ALA A 146 0.38 -34.40 -35.73
CA ALA A 146 1.03 -35.52 -35.03
C ALA A 146 2.42 -36.05 -35.44
N ASP A 147 3.33 -36.31 -34.48
CA ASP A 147 3.49 -37.65 -33.86
C ASP A 147 4.61 -37.72 -32.80
N MET A 148 4.47 -38.71 -31.90
CA MET A 148 5.26 -39.04 -30.71
C MET A 148 6.53 -39.89 -31.00
N GLU A 149 7.52 -39.86 -30.09
CA GLU A 149 8.10 -41.01 -29.32
C GLU A 149 9.43 -40.59 -28.63
N LYS A 150 9.65 -40.77 -27.31
CA LYS A 150 10.05 -41.99 -26.53
C LYS A 150 11.52 -42.40 -26.81
N ALA A 151 12.40 -42.84 -25.90
CA ALA A 151 12.69 -42.82 -24.45
C ALA A 151 14.16 -43.31 -24.30
N ASP A 152 14.72 -43.31 -23.08
CA ASP A 152 15.60 -44.36 -22.45
C ASP A 152 16.35 -43.74 -21.24
N MET A 153 16.21 -44.21 -19.98
CA MET A 153 16.78 -45.40 -19.30
C MET A 153 18.32 -45.31 -19.12
N VAL A 154 19.01 -45.58 -17.99
CA VAL A 154 18.84 -46.39 -16.75
C VAL A 154 20.00 -45.99 -15.77
N ASP A 155 19.88 -46.05 -14.44
CA ASP A 155 20.43 -47.05 -13.48
C ASP A 155 20.21 -46.49 -12.05
N GLY A 156 20.01 -47.18 -10.94
CA GLY A 156 20.22 -48.57 -10.56
C GLY A 156 20.53 -48.61 -9.03
N ILE A 157 19.63 -49.22 -8.26
CA ILE A 157 19.86 -49.99 -7.00
C ILE A 157 20.06 -49.25 -5.65
N LYS A 158 18.94 -49.18 -4.90
CA LYS A 158 18.60 -49.85 -3.61
C LYS A 158 19.56 -49.73 -2.41
N GLU A 159 19.09 -49.07 -1.35
CA GLU A 159 19.24 -49.57 0.03
C GLU A 159 18.13 -49.07 0.96
N SER A 160 17.85 -49.88 1.98
CA SER A 160 16.60 -49.98 2.73
C SER A 160 16.62 -49.27 4.09
N VAL A 161 15.54 -48.52 4.34
CA VAL A 161 14.80 -48.35 5.62
C VAL A 161 15.59 -47.99 6.89
N CYS A 162 15.58 -46.69 7.19
CA CYS A 162 15.26 -46.17 8.52
C CYS A 162 14.56 -44.81 8.33
N TRP A 163 13.37 -44.66 8.93
CA TRP A 163 12.54 -43.46 8.78
C TRP A 163 13.30 -42.20 9.21
N THR A 164 13.62 -41.34 8.26
CA THR A 164 14.03 -39.95 8.48
C THR A 164 12.85 -39.05 8.14
N PRO A 165 12.48 -38.09 9.00
CA PRO A 165 11.44 -37.12 8.66
C PRO A 165 11.91 -36.26 7.48
N PRO A 166 11.01 -35.83 6.56
CA PRO A 166 11.41 -35.08 5.37
C PRO A 166 12.11 -33.76 5.72
N PRO A 167 13.08 -33.29 4.91
CA PRO A 167 13.72 -32.01 5.13
C PRO A 167 12.75 -30.86 4.81
N GLU A 168 12.51 -30.04 5.83
CA GLU A 168 12.22 -28.60 5.75
C GLU A 168 10.94 -28.15 5.01
N ALA A 169 9.79 -28.41 5.64
CA ALA A 169 8.66 -27.50 5.52
C ALA A 169 9.02 -26.17 6.22
N ASN A 170 9.35 -25.14 5.45
CA ASN A 170 9.58 -23.79 5.95
C ASN A 170 8.31 -23.27 6.68
N PRO A 171 8.30 -23.11 8.01
CA PRO A 171 7.09 -22.84 8.79
C PRO A 171 6.50 -21.43 8.55
N ASN A 172 7.18 -20.58 7.78
CA ASN A 172 6.73 -19.22 7.42
C ASN A 172 5.71 -19.17 6.26
N LYS A 173 5.25 -20.30 5.70
CA LYS A 173 4.29 -20.32 4.58
C LYS A 173 2.84 -20.70 4.95
N THR A 174 2.51 -20.96 6.21
CA THR A 174 1.22 -21.59 6.58
C THR A 174 0.29 -20.76 7.48
N CYS A 175 0.62 -19.51 7.80
CA CYS A 175 -0.27 -18.68 8.63
C CYS A 175 -1.41 -18.06 7.80
N GLU A 176 -2.63 -18.56 7.95
CA GLU A 176 -3.83 -18.01 7.28
C GLU A 176 -4.10 -16.54 7.65
N TYR A 177 -3.79 -16.12 8.88
CA TYR A 177 -3.92 -14.72 9.28
C TYR A 177 -2.94 -13.80 8.53
N GLN A 178 -1.70 -14.26 8.36
CA GLN A 178 -0.71 -13.53 7.56
C GLN A 178 -1.12 -13.47 6.10
N ALA A 179 -1.65 -14.57 5.56
CA ALA A 179 -2.17 -14.61 4.20
C ALA A 179 -3.35 -13.63 4.02
N LEU A 180 -4.26 -13.55 4.99
CA LEU A 180 -5.37 -12.57 4.99
C LEU A 180 -4.84 -11.13 5.02
N CYS A 181 -3.85 -10.84 5.88
CA CYS A 181 -3.20 -9.53 5.92
C CYS A 181 -2.47 -9.20 4.61
N SER A 182 -1.86 -10.19 3.96
CA SER A 182 -1.17 -10.00 2.68
C SER A 182 -2.18 -9.66 1.58
N ARG A 183 -3.31 -10.37 1.50
CA ARG A 183 -4.36 -10.03 0.53
C ARG A 183 -4.92 -8.63 0.74
N PHE A 184 -5.10 -8.20 1.99
CA PHE A 184 -5.47 -6.82 2.28
C PHE A 184 -4.38 -5.83 1.85
N LYS A 185 -3.09 -6.11 2.12
CA LYS A 185 -1.96 -5.31 1.61
C LYS A 185 -2.05 -5.14 0.08
N ASP A 186 -2.38 -6.20 -0.64
CA ASP A 186 -2.46 -6.15 -2.11
C ASP A 186 -3.63 -5.26 -2.59
N LEU A 187 -4.74 -5.25 -1.84
CA LEU A 187 -5.86 -4.31 -2.06
C LEU A 187 -5.50 -2.85 -1.77
N LEU A 188 -4.47 -2.59 -0.96
CA LEU A 188 -3.96 -1.22 -0.77
C LEU A 188 -3.23 -0.71 -2.01
N THR A 189 -2.91 -1.58 -2.99
CA THR A 189 -2.30 -1.23 -4.29
C THR A 189 -1.00 -0.41 -4.16
N LEU A 190 -0.27 -0.61 -3.07
CA LEU A 190 1.01 0.03 -2.82
C LEU A 190 2.09 -0.57 -3.75
N PRO A 191 3.00 0.24 -4.33
CA PRO A 191 4.24 -0.21 -4.96
C PRO A 191 4.97 -1.30 -4.19
N ASP A 192 5.33 -2.39 -4.87
CA ASP A 192 6.06 -3.48 -4.20
C ASP A 192 7.46 -3.04 -3.77
N GLY A 193 8.09 -2.09 -4.46
CA GLY A 193 9.39 -1.59 -4.02
C GLY A 193 9.36 -0.60 -2.85
N TYR A 194 8.19 -0.30 -2.27
CA TYR A 194 8.14 0.18 -0.88
C TYR A 194 8.51 -0.89 0.13
N PHE A 195 8.42 -2.16 -0.25
CA PHE A 195 8.62 -3.29 0.64
C PHE A 195 9.97 -3.95 0.37
N ASN A 196 10.47 -4.64 1.40
CA ASN A 196 11.66 -5.46 1.28
C ASN A 196 11.33 -6.70 0.42
N GLU A 197 12.22 -7.03 -0.52
CA GLU A 197 12.07 -8.17 -1.42
C GLU A 197 12.17 -9.51 -0.69
N ASP A 198 12.90 -9.57 0.43
CA ASP A 198 12.97 -10.78 1.25
C ASP A 198 11.69 -10.93 2.08
N ALA A 199 10.78 -11.78 1.60
CA ALA A 199 9.54 -12.12 2.28
C ALA A 199 9.75 -12.66 3.72
N LYS A 200 10.94 -13.20 4.06
CA LYS A 200 11.27 -13.63 5.43
C LYS A 200 11.35 -12.45 6.41
N CYS A 201 11.52 -11.23 5.92
CA CYS A 201 11.49 -10.02 6.73
C CYS A 201 10.07 -9.65 7.19
N ASN A 202 9.03 -10.23 6.59
CA ASN A 202 7.64 -10.03 7.01
C ASN A 202 7.32 -10.92 8.22
N LEU A 203 6.68 -10.37 9.24
CA LEU A 203 6.40 -11.07 10.48
C LEU A 203 4.92 -10.99 10.84
N CYS A 204 4.30 -12.14 11.09
CA CYS A 204 2.96 -12.22 11.65
C CYS A 204 3.05 -12.32 13.18
N TYR A 205 2.37 -11.43 13.90
CA TYR A 205 2.29 -11.45 15.37
C TYR A 205 0.91 -11.94 15.87
N CYS A 206 0.20 -12.76 15.10
CA CYS A 206 -0.96 -13.47 15.62
C CYS A 206 -0.54 -14.43 16.75
N GLU A 207 -1.51 -14.84 17.57
CA GLU A 207 -1.28 -15.65 18.77
C GLU A 207 -0.40 -16.87 18.50
N SER A 208 -0.68 -17.61 17.42
CA SER A 208 0.10 -18.79 17.04
C SER A 208 1.52 -18.43 16.62
N CYS A 209 1.70 -17.42 15.76
CA CYS A 209 3.00 -17.12 15.16
C CYS A 209 3.99 -16.56 16.17
N HIS A 210 3.55 -15.66 17.06
CA HIS A 210 4.47 -15.10 18.05
C HIS A 210 4.85 -16.14 19.12
N LYS A 211 3.92 -17.01 19.53
CA LYS A 211 4.22 -18.13 20.45
C LYS A 211 5.18 -19.15 19.83
N LEU A 212 5.00 -19.49 18.54
CA LEU A 212 5.89 -20.40 17.82
C LEU A 212 7.33 -19.87 17.73
N ARG A 213 7.52 -18.56 17.64
CA ARG A 213 8.85 -17.93 17.66
C ARG A 213 9.44 -17.77 19.07
N GLY A 214 8.64 -17.97 20.12
CA GLY A 214 9.05 -17.65 21.49
C GLY A 214 9.16 -16.15 21.75
N ASP A 215 8.35 -15.34 21.06
CA ASP A 215 8.40 -13.88 21.18
C ASP A 215 7.87 -13.42 22.56
N GLU A 216 8.70 -12.70 23.31
CA GLU A 216 8.28 -11.96 24.50
C GLU A 216 7.44 -10.72 24.15
N ALA A 217 6.60 -10.25 25.09
CA ALA A 217 5.75 -9.08 24.83
C ALA A 217 6.53 -7.76 24.71
N TYR A 218 7.66 -7.65 25.40
CA TYR A 218 8.43 -6.41 25.51
C TYR A 218 9.92 -6.65 25.28
N TYR A 219 10.53 -5.76 24.50
CA TYR A 219 11.96 -5.77 24.21
C TYR A 219 12.58 -4.40 24.45
N LYS A 220 13.91 -4.38 24.61
CA LYS A 220 14.70 -3.14 24.68
C LYS A 220 15.43 -2.91 23.37
N ARG A 221 15.41 -1.67 22.88
CA ARG A 221 16.25 -1.23 21.75
C ARG A 221 16.65 0.22 21.92
N GLY A 222 17.76 0.61 21.28
CA GLY A 222 18.27 1.98 21.22
C GLY A 222 19.33 2.31 22.25
N GLU A 223 19.91 3.50 22.13
CA GLU A 223 20.93 4.06 23.03
C GLU A 223 20.50 5.46 23.51
N PRO A 224 20.12 5.65 24.79
CA PRO A 224 20.03 4.62 25.84
C PRO A 224 18.90 3.61 25.56
N PRO A 225 18.98 2.36 26.06
CA PRO A 225 17.94 1.36 25.83
C PRO A 225 16.57 1.79 26.34
N ARG A 226 15.53 1.63 25.51
CA ARG A 226 14.12 1.80 25.91
C ARG A 226 13.27 0.60 25.57
N ASP A 227 12.29 0.34 26.43
CA ASP A 227 11.29 -0.69 26.25
C ASP A 227 10.33 -0.33 25.10
N TYR A 228 9.93 -1.31 24.30
CA TYR A 228 8.81 -1.25 23.36
C TYR A 228 8.06 -2.57 23.36
N ALA A 229 6.75 -2.53 23.10
CA ALA A 229 5.93 -3.73 22.97
C ALA A 229 6.01 -4.28 21.54
N LEU A 230 6.03 -5.61 21.38
CA LEU A 230 5.74 -6.20 20.06
C LEU A 230 4.27 -5.98 19.68
N PRO A 231 3.96 -5.80 18.39
CA PRO A 231 2.61 -5.48 17.95
C PRO A 231 1.77 -6.76 17.82
N PHE A 232 1.56 -7.48 18.94
CA PHE A 232 0.73 -8.69 18.97
C PHE A 232 -0.66 -8.43 18.38
N GLY A 233 -1.12 -9.36 17.53
CA GLY A 233 -2.33 -9.22 16.72
C GLY A 233 -2.14 -8.49 15.39
N TRP A 234 -0.93 -8.03 15.04
CA TRP A 234 -0.65 -7.35 13.77
C TRP A 234 0.27 -8.18 12.86
N CYS A 235 0.23 -7.94 11.56
CA CYS A 235 1.25 -8.37 10.60
C CYS A 235 2.13 -7.19 10.21
N ARG A 236 3.45 -7.38 10.27
CA ARG A 236 4.45 -6.43 9.79
C ARG A 236 4.93 -6.84 8.40
N PHE A 237 4.74 -5.94 7.45
CA PHE A 237 5.35 -5.99 6.13
C PHE A 237 6.57 -5.07 6.13
N ALA A 238 7.75 -5.64 5.96
CA ALA A 238 9.00 -4.90 6.05
C ALA A 238 9.10 -3.88 4.91
N LEU A 239 9.44 -2.63 5.26
CA LEU A 239 9.62 -1.58 4.27
C LEU A 239 11.07 -1.60 3.75
N ARG A 240 11.24 -1.21 2.48
CA ARG A 240 12.55 -0.97 1.88
C ARG A 240 13.13 0.30 2.47
N ILE A 241 14.29 0.14 3.10
CA ILE A 241 15.04 1.27 3.64
C ILE A 241 15.93 1.79 2.50
N LYS A 242 15.57 2.93 1.89
CA LYS A 242 16.40 3.56 0.84
C LYS A 242 17.73 3.98 1.47
N SER A 243 18.82 3.31 1.08
CA SER A 243 20.17 3.55 1.56
C SER A 243 20.69 4.88 1.02
N HIS A 244 20.46 5.97 1.74
CA HIS A 244 21.06 7.27 1.39
C HIS A 244 21.96 7.87 2.48
N CYS A 245 22.37 7.08 3.47
CA CYS A 245 23.32 7.54 4.48
C CYS A 245 23.93 6.36 5.25
N GLU A 246 25.04 6.60 5.93
CA GLU A 246 25.90 5.75 6.79
C GLU A 246 25.18 5.10 8.00
N VAL A 247 23.89 4.81 7.89
CA VAL A 247 22.93 4.68 8.98
C VAL A 247 22.64 3.23 9.40
N SER A 248 23.11 2.22 8.65
CA SER A 248 22.83 0.79 8.95
C SER A 248 23.20 0.40 10.40
N ASN A 249 24.36 0.86 10.91
CA ASN A 249 24.75 0.65 12.31
C ASN A 249 24.07 1.63 13.28
N ALA A 250 23.74 2.84 12.84
CA ALA A 250 23.05 3.84 13.67
C ALA A 250 21.59 3.44 13.97
N MET A 251 20.91 2.68 13.11
CA MET A 251 19.52 2.26 13.35
C MET A 251 19.35 1.35 14.57
N LYS A 252 20.36 0.56 14.92
CA LYS A 252 20.32 -0.27 16.14
C LYS A 252 20.29 0.60 17.41
N LYS A 253 20.82 1.82 17.31
CA LYS A 253 20.84 2.84 18.37
C LYS A 253 19.55 3.64 18.46
N TRP A 254 18.63 3.50 17.50
CA TRP A 254 17.35 4.20 17.52
C TRP A 254 16.27 3.40 18.25
N HIS A 255 15.34 4.10 18.89
CA HIS A 255 14.21 3.51 19.60
C HIS A 255 13.16 2.99 18.63
N ILE A 256 12.34 2.03 19.06
CA ILE A 256 11.17 1.58 18.29
C ILE A 256 9.93 2.28 18.82
N ALA A 257 9.11 2.76 17.90
CA ALA A 257 7.79 3.28 18.20
C ALA A 257 6.80 2.90 17.09
N TYR A 258 5.56 3.29 17.31
CA TYR A 258 4.44 3.00 16.43
C TYR A 258 3.65 4.26 16.13
N HIS A 259 3.06 4.29 14.95
CA HIS A 259 2.19 5.37 14.49
C HIS A 259 0.93 4.75 13.86
N GLY A 260 -0.22 4.94 14.48
CA GLY A 260 -1.50 4.63 13.84
C GLY A 260 -1.78 5.60 12.71
N THR A 261 -2.36 5.10 11.62
CA THR A 261 -2.72 5.97 10.50
C THR A 261 -3.95 5.46 9.75
N SER A 262 -4.44 6.27 8.81
CA SER A 262 -5.53 5.87 7.91
C SER A 262 -4.99 5.28 6.61
N VAL A 263 -5.77 4.41 5.96
CA VAL A 263 -5.42 3.88 4.64
C VAL A 263 -5.15 5.01 3.62
N GLY A 264 -5.93 6.09 3.67
CA GLY A 264 -5.77 7.24 2.78
C GLY A 264 -4.44 8.00 2.97
N ALA A 265 -3.76 7.83 4.10
CA ALA A 265 -2.48 8.48 4.40
C ALA A 265 -1.25 7.62 4.06
N LEU A 266 -1.43 6.31 3.81
CA LEU A 266 -0.32 5.37 3.64
C LEU A 266 0.60 5.74 2.47
N ARG A 267 0.03 5.90 1.27
CA ARG A 267 0.82 6.18 0.05
C ARG A 267 1.61 7.47 0.21
N ARG A 268 0.95 8.58 0.60
CA ARG A 268 1.62 9.86 0.87
C ARG A 268 2.77 9.71 1.88
N THR A 269 2.56 8.97 2.98
CA THR A 269 3.59 8.76 4.00
C THR A 269 4.80 7.99 3.44
N LEU A 270 4.55 6.97 2.62
CA LEU A 270 5.58 6.16 1.98
C LEU A 270 6.35 6.94 0.89
N ASP A 271 5.66 7.78 0.11
CA ASP A 271 6.24 8.62 -0.93
C ASP A 271 7.29 9.59 -0.37
N HIS A 272 6.95 10.22 0.77
CA HIS A 272 7.84 11.13 1.46
C HIS A 272 8.91 10.42 2.30
N GLY A 273 8.76 9.12 2.57
CA GLY A 273 9.66 8.34 3.42
C GLY A 273 9.69 8.79 4.88
N GLN A 274 8.75 9.64 5.32
CA GLN A 274 8.70 10.20 6.67
C GLN A 274 7.26 10.36 7.16
N LEU A 275 7.06 10.31 8.48
CA LEU A 275 5.75 10.57 9.09
C LEU A 275 5.39 12.05 8.95
N LEU A 276 4.22 12.32 8.39
CA LEU A 276 3.71 13.67 8.23
C LEU A 276 2.74 14.01 9.38
N PRO A 277 2.88 15.19 10.00
CA PRO A 277 1.91 15.68 10.97
C PRO A 277 0.51 15.85 10.39
N GLY A 278 -0.52 15.61 11.21
CA GLY A 278 -1.88 16.02 10.90
C GLY A 278 -2.50 15.28 9.72
N CYS A 279 -2.71 13.97 9.85
CA CYS A 279 -3.72 13.29 9.04
C CYS A 279 -5.09 13.37 9.72
N SER A 280 -5.55 14.60 10.01
CA SER A 280 -6.98 14.83 10.02
C SER A 280 -7.41 14.72 8.56
N SER A 281 -8.33 13.80 8.28
CA SER A 281 -9.03 13.83 7.00
C SER A 281 -9.52 15.27 6.78
N ILE A 282 -9.45 15.77 5.56
CA ILE A 282 -10.08 17.06 5.18
C ILE A 282 -11.61 17.02 5.43
N PHE A 283 -12.16 15.83 5.73
CA PHE A 283 -13.55 15.56 6.10
C PHE A 283 -13.77 15.34 7.60
N SER A 284 -12.72 15.39 8.44
CA SER A 284 -12.85 15.35 9.90
C SER A 284 -13.08 16.77 10.40
N VAL A 285 -14.35 17.17 10.42
CA VAL A 285 -14.79 18.39 11.10
C VAL A 285 -14.49 18.21 12.58
N SER A 286 -13.57 19.00 13.14
CA SER A 286 -13.44 19.12 14.60
C SER A 286 -14.80 19.53 15.15
N PRO A 287 -15.31 18.90 16.23
CA PRO A 287 -16.54 19.38 16.86
C PRO A 287 -16.32 20.85 17.23
N VAL A 288 -17.14 21.73 16.65
CA VAL A 288 -17.22 23.12 17.08
C VAL A 288 -17.57 23.07 18.56
N LYS A 289 -16.71 23.63 19.42
CA LYS A 289 -17.05 23.83 20.82
C LYS A 289 -18.33 24.65 20.84
N ALA A 290 -19.43 24.05 21.29
CA ALA A 290 -20.63 24.79 21.61
C ALA A 290 -20.31 25.65 22.83
N GLU A 291 -20.16 26.96 22.64
CA GLU A 291 -20.09 27.90 23.74
C GLU A 291 -21.49 27.98 24.39
N GLY A 292 -21.55 27.66 25.68
CA GLY A 292 -22.72 27.90 26.50
C GLY A 292 -22.90 29.41 26.75
N PRO A 293 -24.14 29.89 26.96
CA PRO A 293 -24.40 31.31 27.11
C PRO A 293 -24.01 31.81 28.50
N ASN A 294 -23.45 33.03 28.53
CA ASN A 294 -23.20 33.93 29.66
C ASN A 294 -21.83 33.87 30.36
N SER A 295 -20.93 34.73 29.89
CA SER A 295 -20.07 35.56 30.76
C SER A 295 -19.40 36.67 29.92
N TYR A 296 -19.83 37.92 30.09
CA TYR A 296 -19.20 39.10 29.49
C TYR A 296 -17.81 39.30 30.10
N SER A 297 -16.77 39.32 29.27
CA SER A 297 -15.45 39.89 29.60
C SER A 297 -14.78 40.37 28.29
N GLU A 298 -14.27 41.60 28.35
CA GLU A 298 -13.73 42.44 27.27
C GLU A 298 -12.68 41.76 26.35
N PRO A 299 -12.52 42.20 25.08
CA PRO A 299 -11.62 41.58 24.12
C PRO A 299 -10.17 42.06 24.32
N GLU A 300 -9.27 41.17 24.75
CA GLU A 300 -7.84 41.40 24.58
C GLU A 300 -7.44 41.16 23.11
N GLU A 301 -7.00 42.24 22.46
CA GLU A 301 -6.29 42.25 21.20
C GLU A 301 -5.03 41.36 21.26
N ASN A 302 -4.75 40.70 20.13
CA ASN A 302 -3.53 39.94 19.83
C ASN A 302 -3.44 38.51 20.37
N SER A 303 -4.18 37.60 19.73
CA SER A 303 -3.69 36.25 19.49
C SER A 303 -4.06 35.85 18.07
N ALA A 304 -3.07 35.90 17.16
CA ALA A 304 -3.18 35.20 15.89
C ALA A 304 -3.62 33.75 16.18
N PRO A 305 -4.48 33.10 15.36
CA PRO A 305 -4.79 31.70 15.55
C PRO A 305 -3.48 30.94 15.51
N GLY A 306 -3.05 30.46 16.68
CA GLY A 306 -1.77 29.81 16.87
C GLY A 306 -1.68 28.67 15.88
N ARG A 307 -0.81 28.82 14.87
CA ARG A 307 -0.53 27.78 13.88
C ARG A 307 0.00 26.59 14.68
N GLU A 308 -0.87 25.62 14.98
CA GLU A 308 -0.46 24.43 15.75
C GLU A 308 0.73 23.81 15.03
N VAL A 309 1.87 23.77 15.71
CA VAL A 309 3.10 23.26 15.12
C VAL A 309 2.83 21.81 14.71
N PRO A 310 3.07 21.45 13.44
CA PRO A 310 2.88 20.10 12.93
C PRO A 310 3.60 19.08 13.84
N ARG A 311 2.84 18.24 14.56
CA ARG A 311 3.35 17.23 15.50
C ARG A 311 3.01 15.82 15.03
N VAL A 312 4.00 14.93 15.05
CA VAL A 312 3.79 13.49 14.87
C VAL A 312 3.62 12.85 16.25
N ARG A 313 2.54 12.09 16.43
CA ARG A 313 2.30 11.29 17.63
C ARG A 313 2.72 9.84 17.40
N LEU A 314 3.42 9.30 18.38
CA LEU A 314 4.01 7.98 18.40
C LEU A 314 3.70 7.31 19.74
N SER A 315 3.92 6.00 19.82
CA SER A 315 3.84 5.25 21.08
C SER A 315 4.81 4.07 21.08
N PRO A 316 5.32 3.63 22.23
CA PRO A 316 6.09 2.38 22.32
C PRO A 316 5.21 1.12 22.17
N THR A 317 3.89 1.26 22.02
CA THR A 317 2.95 0.14 21.89
C THR A 317 1.84 0.38 20.86
N MET A 318 1.50 -0.66 20.09
CA MET A 318 0.32 -0.65 19.22
C MET A 318 -1.01 -0.69 19.99
N ARG A 319 -1.00 -0.97 21.30
CA ARG A 319 -2.24 -0.87 22.12
C ARG A 319 -2.78 0.55 22.16
N TYR A 320 -1.89 1.54 22.20
CA TYR A 320 -2.27 2.95 22.12
C TYR A 320 -2.33 3.44 20.67
N SER A 321 -1.26 3.26 19.89
CA SER A 321 -1.24 3.73 18.49
C SER A 321 -2.26 3.03 17.58
N GLY A 322 -2.75 1.85 17.95
CA GLY A 322 -3.79 1.11 17.23
C GLY A 322 -5.23 1.44 17.65
N LEU A 323 -5.44 2.39 18.57
CA LEU A 323 -6.77 2.88 18.89
C LEU A 323 -7.41 3.52 17.65
N GLU A 324 -8.72 3.36 17.50
CA GLU A 324 -9.44 3.74 16.28
C GLU A 324 -9.31 5.24 15.92
N ILE A 325 -9.14 6.10 16.93
CA ILE A 325 -8.88 7.53 16.70
C ILE A 325 -7.54 7.81 15.98
N PHE A 326 -6.57 6.92 16.13
CA PHE A 326 -5.25 7.03 15.47
C PHE A 326 -5.16 6.12 14.24
N ALA A 327 -5.73 4.93 14.31
CA ALA A 327 -5.76 3.93 13.24
C ALA A 327 -7.23 3.58 12.91
N PRO A 328 -7.95 4.42 12.15
CA PRO A 328 -9.36 4.20 11.85
C PRO A 328 -9.57 2.89 11.08
N LYS A 329 -10.67 2.20 11.38
CA LYS A 329 -11.03 0.94 10.72
C LYS A 329 -11.54 1.20 9.31
N VAL A 330 -11.18 0.33 8.37
CA VAL A 330 -11.75 0.29 7.01
C VAL A 330 -12.35 -1.08 6.74
N GLN A 331 -13.52 -1.10 6.11
CA GLN A 331 -14.12 -2.35 5.66
C GLN A 331 -13.54 -2.76 4.31
N PHE A 332 -13.27 -4.05 4.15
CA PHE A 332 -12.92 -4.64 2.87
C PHE A 332 -13.54 -6.04 2.73
N ARG A 333 -13.67 -6.50 1.49
CA ARG A 333 -14.11 -7.86 1.18
C ARG A 333 -12.89 -8.69 0.78
N ASP A 334 -12.62 -9.76 1.50
CA ASP A 334 -11.51 -10.65 1.19
C ASP A 334 -11.74 -11.31 -0.19
N PRO A 335 -10.84 -11.14 -1.17
CA PRO A 335 -11.01 -11.73 -2.49
C PRO A 335 -11.04 -13.27 -2.48
N ARG A 336 -10.42 -13.92 -1.48
CA ARG A 336 -10.38 -15.39 -1.38
C ARG A 336 -11.65 -15.97 -0.74
N SER A 337 -12.06 -15.44 0.41
CA SER A 337 -13.21 -15.97 1.17
C SER A 337 -14.53 -15.26 0.89
N HIS A 338 -14.50 -14.13 0.19
CA HIS A 338 -15.63 -13.22 -0.03
C HIS A 338 -16.29 -12.66 1.24
N ARG A 339 -15.68 -12.86 2.41
CA ARG A 339 -16.13 -12.33 3.69
C ARG A 339 -15.74 -10.87 3.85
N CYS A 340 -16.60 -10.09 4.50
CA CYS A 340 -16.29 -8.73 4.89
C CYS A 340 -15.51 -8.73 6.21
N HIS A 341 -14.47 -7.91 6.26
CA HIS A 341 -13.56 -7.77 7.39
C HIS A 341 -13.32 -6.30 7.71
N GLN A 342 -12.87 -6.02 8.93
CA GLN A 342 -12.38 -4.70 9.30
C GLN A 342 -10.86 -4.72 9.36
N ALA A 343 -10.22 -3.76 8.73
CA ALA A 343 -8.77 -3.62 8.73
C ALA A 343 -8.33 -2.29 9.34
N GLN A 344 -7.19 -2.31 10.00
CA GLN A 344 -6.48 -1.14 10.50
C GLN A 344 -5.03 -1.17 10.04
N VAL A 345 -4.46 0.01 9.88
CA VAL A 345 -3.09 0.18 9.40
C VAL A 345 -2.30 1.11 10.30
N GLY A 346 -1.00 0.91 10.33
CA GLY A 346 -0.07 1.75 11.07
C GLY A 346 1.36 1.54 10.57
N PHE A 347 2.30 2.28 11.13
CA PHE A 347 3.71 2.11 10.86
C PHE A 347 4.45 1.71 12.14
N GLN A 348 5.33 0.73 12.02
CA GLN A 348 6.46 0.59 12.92
C GLN A 348 7.57 1.52 12.43
N VAL A 349 8.11 2.33 13.34
CA VAL A 349 9.14 3.32 13.04
C VAL A 349 10.33 3.21 13.96
N CYS A 350 11.51 3.52 13.44
CA CYS A 350 12.66 3.84 14.27
C CYS A 350 12.64 5.34 14.58
N VAL A 351 12.89 5.72 15.82
CA VAL A 351 12.89 7.12 16.28
C VAL A 351 14.24 7.43 16.90
N ARG A 352 14.83 8.55 16.49
CA ARG A 352 16.13 8.98 17.00
C ARG A 352 16.03 9.35 18.49
N PRO A 353 16.91 8.83 19.36
CA PRO A 353 16.96 9.26 20.75
C PRO A 353 17.16 10.77 20.83
N GLY A 354 16.36 11.45 21.66
CA GLY A 354 16.39 12.91 21.81
C GLY A 354 15.52 13.70 20.83
N SER A 355 14.99 13.07 19.76
CA SER A 355 14.12 13.77 18.79
C SER A 355 12.65 13.83 19.17
N TYR A 356 12.26 13.30 20.33
CA TYR A 356 10.88 13.21 20.78
C TYR A 356 10.73 13.49 22.28
N LYS A 357 9.54 13.93 22.68
CA LYS A 357 9.14 14.13 24.08
C LYS A 357 8.15 13.05 24.49
N VAL A 358 8.36 12.50 25.69
CA VAL A 358 7.45 11.55 26.32
C VAL A 358 6.41 12.32 27.14
N GLY A 359 5.15 11.91 27.09
CA GLY A 359 4.07 12.57 27.80
C GLY A 359 2.83 11.69 28.01
N PRO A 360 1.82 12.25 28.68
CA PRO A 360 0.58 11.55 28.97
C PRO A 360 -0.26 11.36 27.71
N GLN A 361 -1.10 10.32 27.71
CA GLN A 361 -2.08 10.09 26.65
C GLN A 361 -3.13 11.20 26.59
N THR A 362 -3.50 11.60 25.37
CA THR A 362 -4.43 12.72 25.12
C THR A 362 -5.93 12.35 25.23
N LEU A 363 -6.28 11.06 25.39
CA LEU A 363 -7.65 10.55 25.25
C LEU A 363 -8.42 10.40 26.58
N GLY A 364 -7.81 10.72 27.72
CA GLY A 364 -8.50 10.72 29.02
C GLY A 364 -8.88 9.35 29.59
N HIS A 365 -8.45 8.23 28.98
CA HIS A 365 -8.55 6.89 29.58
C HIS A 365 -7.97 6.82 31.01
N SER A 366 -8.80 6.41 31.97
CA SER A 366 -8.41 6.18 33.36
C SER A 366 -7.72 4.84 33.58
N GLU A 367 -8.07 3.81 32.81
CA GLU A 367 -7.49 2.47 32.92
C GLU A 367 -6.15 2.36 32.19
N PRO A 368 -5.20 1.55 32.71
CA PRO A 368 -3.93 1.29 32.04
C PRO A 368 -4.12 0.65 30.65
N LEU A 369 -3.63 1.32 29.61
CA LEU A 369 -3.76 0.84 28.23
C LEU A 369 -2.77 -0.29 27.90
N ASP A 370 -1.63 -0.31 28.57
CA ASP A 370 -0.57 -1.29 28.38
C ASP A 370 0.00 -1.71 29.74
N PRO A 371 0.24 -3.01 30.00
CA PRO A 371 0.79 -3.49 31.26
C PRO A 371 2.17 -2.92 31.62
N ARG A 372 2.96 -2.49 30.64
CA ARG A 372 4.34 -2.01 30.85
C ARG A 372 4.46 -0.49 30.79
N PHE A 373 3.64 0.19 29.99
CA PHE A 373 3.74 1.63 29.77
C PHE A 373 2.62 2.36 30.50
N SER A 374 2.98 3.26 31.42
CA SER A 374 2.00 4.10 32.11
C SER A 374 1.30 5.06 31.15
N ASN A 375 0.01 5.34 31.38
CA ASN A 375 -0.75 6.34 30.63
C ASN A 375 -0.11 7.75 30.70
N THR A 376 0.79 8.00 31.64
CA THR A 376 1.56 9.25 31.77
C THR A 376 2.79 9.35 30.84
N GLU A 377 3.18 8.25 30.18
CA GLU A 377 4.38 8.18 29.34
C GLU A 377 4.18 7.46 27.99
N ILE A 378 2.95 7.02 27.71
CA ILE A 378 2.63 6.19 26.54
C ILE A 378 2.54 6.99 25.23
N GLU A 379 2.42 8.32 25.29
CA GLU A 379 2.36 9.21 24.13
C GLU A 379 3.72 9.88 23.90
N TRP A 380 4.28 9.68 22.71
CA TRP A 380 5.53 10.28 22.29
C TRP A 380 5.26 11.31 21.18
N ILE A 381 5.80 12.51 21.31
CA ILE A 381 5.59 13.59 20.35
C ILE A 381 6.92 14.03 19.77
N THR A 382 7.03 14.01 18.44
CA THR A 382 8.17 14.60 17.72
C THR A 382 7.72 15.74 16.80
N LYS A 383 8.61 16.72 16.65
CA LYS A 383 8.50 17.85 15.71
C LYS A 383 9.66 17.87 14.71
N GLU A 384 10.62 16.96 14.85
CA GLU A 384 11.87 16.96 14.10
C GLU A 384 11.70 16.20 12.79
N GLN A 385 11.84 16.89 11.66
CA GLN A 385 11.92 16.22 10.35
C GLN A 385 13.20 15.39 10.27
N GLY A 386 13.12 14.18 9.72
CA GLY A 386 14.24 13.22 9.71
C GLY A 386 14.54 12.55 11.06
N GLY A 387 13.84 12.91 12.15
CA GLY A 387 13.96 12.26 13.45
C GLY A 387 13.26 10.89 13.55
N THR A 388 12.60 10.46 12.48
CA THR A 388 11.89 9.18 12.34
C THR A 388 12.25 8.50 11.04
N LEU A 389 12.18 7.17 11.04
CA LEU A 389 12.40 6.33 9.86
C LEU A 389 11.31 5.26 9.82
N LEU A 390 10.63 5.14 8.67
CA LEU A 390 9.67 4.07 8.43
C LEU A 390 10.37 2.71 8.35
N TYR A 391 9.94 1.76 9.17
CA TYR A 391 10.59 0.44 9.31
C TYR A 391 9.69 -0.71 8.85
N GLY A 392 8.38 -0.61 9.06
CA GLY A 392 7.42 -1.62 8.61
C GLY A 392 6.01 -1.07 8.52
N LEU A 393 5.24 -1.52 7.51
CA LEU A 393 3.80 -1.34 7.48
C LEU A 393 3.16 -2.40 8.39
N LEU A 394 2.31 -1.97 9.31
CA LEU A 394 1.53 -2.84 10.19
C LEU A 394 0.09 -2.92 9.70
N ILE A 395 -0.45 -4.13 9.64
CA ILE A 395 -1.82 -4.42 9.26
C ILE A 395 -2.45 -5.31 10.33
N ARG A 396 -3.62 -4.93 10.83
CA ARG A 396 -4.48 -5.77 11.67
C ARG A 396 -5.81 -5.96 10.98
N ILE A 397 -6.29 -7.19 10.98
CA ILE A 397 -7.60 -7.56 10.46
C ILE A 397 -8.41 -8.24 11.57
N GLU A 398 -9.68 -7.86 11.66
CA GLU A 398 -10.70 -8.40 12.56
C GLU A 398 -11.84 -9.05 11.75
#